data_AF-A0A3D5Q6U5-F1
#
_entry.id   AF-A0A3D5Q6U5-F1
#
_cell.length_a   1.000
_cell.length_b   1.000
_cell.length_c   1.000
_cell.angle_alpha   90.00
_cell.angle_beta   90.00
_cell.angle_gamma   90.00
#
_symmetry.space_group_name_H-M   'P 1'
#
loop_
_entity.id
_entity.type
_entity.pdbx_description
1 polymer ?
#
loop_
_entity_poly.entity_id
_entity_poly.type
_entity_poly.pdbx_seq_one_letter_code
_entity_poly.pdbx_strand_id
1 'polypeptide(L)'
;MIRIFKEQARLLLIYQPDRFNDTRWLDEKLRQDGNVTLRRTFTFTNAGLASIGKTLQIDDDSERVFVLGVSEGDYYKVNKDVLGLKYDLRLDRAMKLEPRTFVANRDISIFRKIDELIDEPITVGGADESAIPLADFDQLLKTFPTSTELTHYARSRIARVLKDYFGTLSDAERHLNKYLEKKSRLVTSSRGGLLETFELQKFEYIHAELKEMLREAEEYQEKDWQRKILDLLLFIFPKYIAVLENVQIKDFYSKPGRATNRYIDLMLVDANGSVDIIEVKKPFSNALLSRYKYRDNHTPRTELAGAVMQAEKYLFHLSKWGCTGEQEIYKKHKSELPIDIQMKITNPKALILLGRDKDFTDEQRFDFEIIRRKYANMVDIMTYDDLLRRVENIIAMMKQRVSGGSSQ
;
A
#
# COMPACT_ATOMS: atom_id res chain seq x y z
N MET A 1 -37.11 3.89 24.14
CA MET A 1 -36.92 3.87 22.67
C MET A 1 -37.10 5.25 22.04
N ILE A 2 -36.43 5.54 20.90
CA ILE A 2 -36.70 6.74 20.08
C ILE A 2 -37.07 6.35 18.64
N ARG A 3 -37.94 7.13 18.00
CA ARG A 3 -38.32 7.01 16.57
C ARG A 3 -38.25 8.38 15.91
N ILE A 4 -37.92 8.41 14.62
CA ILE A 4 -37.94 9.63 13.81
C ILE A 4 -39.11 9.54 12.83
N PHE A 5 -39.91 10.59 12.77
CA PHE A 5 -41.08 10.67 11.91
C PHE A 5 -41.04 11.95 11.05
N LYS A 6 -41.40 11.83 9.78
CA LYS A 6 -41.38 12.93 8.80
C LYS A 6 -42.80 13.44 8.59
N GLU A 7 -43.02 14.72 8.85
CA GLU A 7 -44.22 15.45 8.43
C GLU A 7 -43.87 16.41 7.28
N GLN A 8 -44.91 16.94 6.60
CA GLN A 8 -44.71 17.87 5.48
C GLN A 8 -43.94 19.15 5.86
N ALA A 9 -44.05 19.61 7.11
CA ALA A 9 -43.41 20.84 7.58
C ALA A 9 -42.35 20.61 8.68
N ARG A 10 -42.28 19.41 9.27
CA ARG A 10 -41.48 19.13 10.47
C ARG A 10 -40.83 17.75 10.41
N LEU A 11 -39.69 17.64 11.06
CA LEU A 11 -39.07 16.38 11.44
C LEU A 11 -39.28 16.19 12.93
N LEU A 12 -39.89 15.08 13.32
CA LEU A 12 -40.26 14.81 14.71
C LEU A 12 -39.41 13.68 15.29
N LEU A 13 -39.06 13.81 16.57
CA LEU A 13 -38.50 12.74 17.38
C LEU A 13 -39.53 12.32 18.42
N ILE A 14 -39.90 11.04 18.39
CA ILE A 14 -40.85 10.43 19.33
C ILE A 14 -40.05 9.62 20.34
N TYR A 15 -40.16 9.97 21.61
CA TYR A 15 -39.64 9.21 22.74
C TYR A 15 -40.76 8.37 23.36
N GLN A 16 -40.49 7.09 23.53
CA GLN A 16 -41.35 6.15 24.25
C GLN A 16 -40.49 5.44 25.32
N PRO A 17 -40.88 5.45 26.60
CA PRO A 17 -40.16 4.71 27.63
C PRO A 17 -40.28 3.20 27.41
N ASP A 18 -39.37 2.43 27.99
CA ASP A 18 -39.45 0.96 27.91
C ASP A 18 -40.60 0.46 28.81
N ARG A 19 -41.14 -0.75 28.54
CA ARG A 19 -42.42 -1.30 29.08
C ARG A 19 -42.67 -1.20 30.59
N PHE A 20 -41.68 -0.85 31.41
CA PHE A 20 -41.76 -0.72 32.87
C PHE A 20 -41.52 0.71 33.39
N ASN A 21 -41.27 1.68 32.51
CA ASN A 21 -41.01 3.07 32.85
C ASN A 21 -42.09 3.99 32.25
N ASP A 22 -42.28 5.15 32.88
CA ASP A 22 -43.21 6.19 32.46
C ASP A 22 -42.43 7.45 32.03
N THR A 23 -43.09 8.37 31.32
CA THR A 23 -42.51 9.63 30.81
C THR A 23 -42.25 10.68 31.90
N ARG A 24 -42.76 10.47 33.12
CA ARG A 24 -42.60 11.37 34.27
C ARG A 24 -41.16 11.81 34.56
N TRP A 25 -40.17 10.94 34.36
CA TRP A 25 -38.77 11.31 34.58
C TRP A 25 -38.28 12.38 33.58
N LEU A 26 -38.80 12.35 32.35
CA LEU A 26 -38.49 13.29 31.28
C LEU A 26 -39.11 14.66 31.58
N ASP A 27 -40.36 14.65 32.01
CA ASP A 27 -41.09 15.86 32.40
C ASP A 27 -40.44 16.52 33.63
N GLU A 28 -40.03 15.72 34.62
CA GLU A 28 -39.31 16.22 35.79
C GLU A 28 -37.97 16.84 35.41
N LYS A 29 -37.22 16.16 34.52
CA LYS A 29 -35.95 16.68 33.97
C LYS A 29 -36.14 18.02 33.26
N LEU A 30 -37.14 18.11 32.38
CA LEU A 30 -37.47 19.35 31.68
C LEU A 30 -37.94 20.47 32.60
N ARG A 31 -38.61 20.13 33.71
CA ARG A 31 -39.06 21.10 34.72
C ARG A 31 -37.91 21.61 35.60
N GLN A 32 -37.02 20.72 36.03
CA GLN A 32 -35.91 21.05 36.93
C GLN A 32 -34.71 21.67 36.19
N ASP A 33 -34.27 21.03 35.11
CA ASP A 33 -33.02 21.36 34.42
C ASP A 33 -33.25 22.25 33.19
N GLY A 34 -34.52 22.44 32.77
CA GLY A 34 -34.90 23.21 31.58
C GLY A 34 -34.58 22.53 30.25
N ASN A 35 -33.86 21.41 30.27
CA ASN A 35 -33.53 20.61 29.10
C ASN A 35 -33.44 19.11 29.42
N VAL A 36 -33.46 18.28 28.37
CA VAL A 36 -33.23 16.84 28.47
C VAL A 36 -32.44 16.34 27.26
N THR A 37 -31.43 15.49 27.51
CA THR A 37 -30.63 14.87 26.45
C THR A 37 -30.98 13.39 26.29
N LEU A 38 -31.45 13.01 25.10
CA LEU A 38 -31.77 11.65 24.71
C LEU A 38 -30.65 11.02 23.90
N ARG A 39 -30.30 9.76 24.22
CA ARG A 39 -29.27 8.97 23.51
C ARG A 39 -27.94 9.72 23.33
N ARG A 40 -27.59 10.58 24.29
CA ARG A 40 -26.40 11.46 24.30
C ARG A 40 -26.25 12.37 23.06
N THR A 41 -27.31 12.50 22.28
CA THR A 41 -27.28 13.13 20.95
C THR A 41 -28.28 14.27 20.85
N PHE A 42 -29.53 14.04 21.26
CA PHE A 42 -30.61 15.02 21.06
C PHE A 42 -30.91 15.75 22.36
N THR A 43 -30.65 17.04 22.42
CA THR A 43 -30.96 17.90 23.58
C THR A 43 -32.17 18.75 23.25
N PHE A 44 -33.23 18.63 24.04
CA PHE A 44 -34.47 19.39 23.86
C PHE A 44 -34.77 20.23 25.10
N THR A 45 -35.47 21.35 24.89
CA THR A 45 -36.06 22.20 25.93
C THR A 45 -37.58 22.12 25.87
N ASN A 46 -38.28 22.75 26.83
CA ASN A 46 -39.75 22.83 26.81
C ASN A 46 -40.29 23.48 25.52
N ALA A 47 -39.55 24.41 24.91
CA ALA A 47 -39.93 25.04 23.64
C ALA A 47 -39.88 24.07 22.44
N GLY A 48 -39.15 22.96 22.56
CA GLY A 48 -39.06 21.92 21.53
C GLY A 48 -40.17 20.87 21.59
N LEU A 49 -41.04 20.90 22.61
CA LEU A 49 -42.19 20.00 22.69
C LEU A 49 -43.20 20.37 21.61
N ALA A 50 -43.55 19.41 20.75
CA ALA A 50 -44.55 19.64 19.73
C ALA A 50 -45.94 19.72 20.38
N SER A 51 -46.68 20.83 20.17
CA SER A 51 -48.11 20.86 20.45
C SER A 51 -48.80 19.95 19.42
N ILE A 52 -49.17 18.74 19.82
CA ILE A 52 -49.84 17.78 18.95
C ILE A 52 -51.30 18.23 18.81
N GLY A 53 -51.63 18.91 17.72
CA GLY A 53 -53.02 19.12 17.32
C GLY A 53 -53.61 17.79 16.85
N LYS A 54 -54.48 17.18 17.67
CA LYS A 54 -55.59 16.23 17.41
C LYS A 54 -55.60 15.21 16.25
N THR A 55 -54.55 14.99 15.47
CA THR A 55 -54.58 14.08 14.29
C THR A 55 -53.62 12.89 14.37
N LEU A 56 -52.93 12.70 15.50
CA LEU A 56 -52.41 11.40 15.90
C LEU A 56 -53.28 10.94 17.07
N GLN A 57 -54.08 9.88 16.88
CA GLN A 57 -54.68 9.17 18.02
C GLN A 57 -53.54 8.52 18.81
N ILE A 58 -52.88 9.29 19.67
CA ILE A 58 -51.98 8.78 20.71
C ILE A 58 -52.84 8.75 21.96
N ASP A 59 -53.48 7.61 22.18
CA ASP A 59 -54.43 7.39 23.26
C ASP A 59 -53.74 7.06 24.60
N ASP A 60 -52.55 7.64 24.86
CA ASP A 60 -51.74 7.24 26.02
C ASP A 60 -50.74 8.32 26.45
N ASP A 61 -50.70 8.63 27.75
CA ASP A 61 -49.74 9.55 28.41
C ASP A 61 -48.27 9.07 28.32
N SER A 62 -48.02 7.98 27.59
CA SER A 62 -46.79 7.21 27.53
C SER A 62 -45.76 7.68 26.50
N GLU A 63 -46.07 8.65 25.63
CA GLU A 63 -45.11 9.15 24.63
C GLU A 63 -44.86 10.67 24.73
N ARG A 64 -43.67 11.10 24.31
CA ARG A 64 -43.29 12.53 24.22
C ARG A 64 -42.71 12.82 22.84
N VAL A 65 -43.21 13.87 22.20
CA VAL A 65 -42.87 14.23 20.82
C VAL A 65 -42.16 15.57 20.78
N PHE A 66 -40.98 15.59 20.17
CA PHE A 66 -40.15 16.77 20.01
C PHE A 66 -40.02 17.15 18.54
N VAL A 67 -39.98 18.45 18.27
CA VAL A 67 -39.60 18.96 16.95
C VAL A 67 -38.08 18.85 16.82
N LEU A 68 -37.61 17.91 16.01
CA LEU A 68 -36.19 17.73 15.70
C LEU A 68 -35.72 18.72 14.63
N GLY A 69 -36.57 19.04 13.66
CA GLY A 69 -36.23 19.99 12.60
C GLY A 69 -37.45 20.55 11.90
N VAL A 70 -37.23 21.60 11.12
CA VAL A 70 -38.26 22.29 10.33
C VAL A 70 -37.91 22.21 8.85
N SER A 71 -38.93 22.12 7.98
CA SER A 71 -38.69 22.12 6.54
C SER A 71 -38.29 23.51 6.05
N GLU A 72 -37.21 23.57 5.28
CA GLU A 72 -36.69 24.77 4.61
C GLU A 72 -36.31 24.39 3.17
N GLY A 73 -37.21 24.68 2.23
CA GLY A 73 -37.10 24.21 0.84
C GLY A 73 -37.06 22.68 0.74
N ASP A 74 -36.02 22.17 0.08
CA ASP A 74 -35.77 20.74 -0.14
C ASP A 74 -35.07 20.06 1.05
N TYR A 75 -34.84 20.77 2.16
CA TYR A 75 -34.12 20.28 3.33
C TYR A 75 -34.98 20.31 4.61
N TYR A 76 -34.67 19.39 5.54
CA TYR A 76 -34.97 19.58 6.95
C TYR A 76 -33.79 20.27 7.61
N LYS A 77 -34.04 21.42 8.24
CA LYS A 77 -33.09 22.15 9.07
C LYS A 77 -33.24 21.72 10.52
N VAL A 78 -32.20 21.10 11.07
CA VAL A 78 -32.09 20.73 12.48
C VAL A 78 -31.26 21.79 13.18
N ASN A 79 -31.83 22.41 14.21
CA ASN A 79 -31.17 23.46 14.97
C ASN A 79 -29.89 22.91 15.64
N LYS A 80 -28.80 23.66 15.54
CA LYS A 80 -27.49 23.28 16.06
C LYS A 80 -27.47 22.93 17.55
N ASP A 81 -28.30 23.60 18.36
CA ASP A 81 -28.35 23.40 19.81
C ASP A 81 -28.96 22.04 20.17
N VAL A 82 -29.82 21.49 19.30
CA VAL A 82 -30.44 20.17 19.49
C VAL A 82 -29.41 19.06 19.39
N LEU A 83 -28.41 19.19 18.52
CA LEU A 83 -27.37 18.19 18.32
C LEU A 83 -26.03 18.59 18.96
N GLY A 84 -25.90 19.84 19.43
CA GLY A 84 -24.66 20.42 19.95
C GLY A 84 -23.61 20.57 18.85
N LEU A 85 -23.97 21.22 17.74
CA LEU A 85 -23.12 21.48 16.57
C LEU A 85 -22.70 22.95 16.49
N LYS A 86 -21.67 23.27 15.69
CA LYS A 86 -21.27 24.67 15.42
C LYS A 86 -22.31 25.43 14.58
N TYR A 87 -22.91 24.73 13.61
CA TYR A 87 -23.90 25.27 12.67
C TYR A 87 -25.15 24.39 12.59
N ASP A 88 -26.25 24.94 12.05
CA ASP A 88 -27.46 24.17 11.81
C ASP A 88 -27.21 23.08 10.76
N LEU A 89 -27.79 21.91 10.97
CA LEU A 89 -27.64 20.75 10.09
C LEU A 89 -28.76 20.75 9.03
N ARG A 90 -28.40 20.53 7.76
CA ARG A 90 -29.34 20.43 6.64
C ARG A 90 -29.37 18.99 6.10
N LEU A 91 -30.56 18.38 6.08
CA LEU A 91 -30.75 17.00 5.62
C LEU A 91 -31.78 16.98 4.48
N ASP A 92 -31.41 16.40 3.34
CA ASP A 92 -32.31 16.25 2.20
C ASP A 92 -33.64 15.61 2.60
N ARG A 93 -34.75 16.23 2.21
CA ARG A 93 -36.09 15.73 2.51
C ARG A 93 -36.39 14.43 1.81
N ALA A 94 -35.70 14.04 0.75
CA ALA A 94 -35.90 12.75 0.10
C ALA A 94 -35.21 11.60 0.87
N MET A 95 -34.19 11.88 1.68
CA MET A 95 -33.40 10.83 2.34
C MET A 95 -34.20 10.09 3.42
N LYS A 96 -33.79 8.85 3.68
CA LYS A 96 -34.34 8.04 4.77
C LYS A 96 -33.76 8.49 6.11
N LEU A 97 -34.61 9.05 6.98
CA LEU A 97 -34.22 9.55 8.30
C LEU A 97 -34.73 8.61 9.38
N GLU A 98 -33.80 8.07 10.16
CA GLU A 98 -34.06 7.13 11.25
C GLU A 98 -33.08 7.41 12.40
N PRO A 99 -33.29 6.86 13.61
CA PRO A 99 -32.37 7.06 14.73
C PRO A 99 -30.90 6.77 14.37
N ARG A 100 -30.65 5.75 13.53
CA ARG A 100 -29.31 5.36 13.06
C ARG A 100 -28.62 6.36 12.13
N THR A 101 -29.36 7.31 11.56
CA THR A 101 -28.82 8.44 10.81
C THR A 101 -28.05 9.41 11.73
N PHE A 102 -28.47 9.51 13.00
CA PHE A 102 -27.93 10.47 13.97
C PHE A 102 -27.10 9.80 15.07
N VAL A 103 -27.44 8.56 15.44
CA VAL A 103 -26.86 7.84 16.57
C VAL A 103 -26.27 6.50 16.11
N ALA A 104 -24.95 6.35 16.25
CA ALA A 104 -24.23 5.10 16.03
C ALA A 104 -24.15 4.25 17.33
N ASN A 105 -23.46 3.11 17.26
CA ASN A 105 -23.29 2.21 18.41
C ASN A 105 -22.72 2.94 19.63
N ARG A 106 -23.14 2.53 20.84
CA ARG A 106 -22.78 3.16 22.12
C ARG A 106 -23.17 4.64 22.25
N ASP A 107 -24.24 5.05 21.56
CA ASP A 107 -24.78 6.41 21.62
C ASP A 107 -23.79 7.48 21.14
N ILE A 108 -22.97 7.11 20.15
CA ILE A 108 -22.10 8.05 19.44
C ILE A 108 -22.98 8.94 18.56
N SER A 109 -23.00 10.25 18.83
CA SER A 109 -23.60 11.24 17.94
C SER A 109 -22.77 11.34 16.66
N ILE A 110 -23.34 10.93 15.53
CA ILE A 110 -22.67 10.90 14.23
C ILE A 110 -22.28 12.31 13.80
N PHE A 111 -23.24 13.24 13.81
CA PHE A 111 -22.99 14.61 13.36
C PHE A 111 -22.06 15.39 14.28
N ARG A 112 -22.09 15.15 15.60
CA ARG A 112 -21.10 15.77 16.51
C ARG A 112 -19.69 15.28 16.21
N LYS A 113 -19.52 14.00 15.87
CA LYS A 113 -18.21 13.46 15.49
C LYS A 113 -17.70 14.02 14.16
N ILE A 114 -18.59 14.36 13.23
CA ILE A 114 -18.24 15.04 11.99
C ILE A 114 -17.86 16.50 12.28
N ASP A 115 -18.69 17.22 13.04
CA ASP A 115 -18.51 18.63 13.42
C ASP A 115 -17.24 18.88 14.25
N GLU A 116 -16.79 17.91 15.04
CA GLU A 116 -15.49 17.95 15.74
C GLU A 116 -14.29 17.99 14.77
N LEU A 117 -14.45 17.52 13.52
CA LEU A 117 -13.38 17.37 12.52
C LEU A 117 -13.36 18.47 11.46
N ILE A 118 -14.42 19.29 11.38
CA ILE A 118 -14.58 20.33 10.34
C ILE A 118 -15.07 21.64 10.97
N ASP A 119 -14.86 22.77 10.27
CA ASP A 119 -15.33 24.09 10.68
C ASP A 119 -16.41 24.68 9.74
N GLU A 120 -17.06 23.81 8.96
CA GLU A 120 -18.05 24.15 7.93
C GLU A 120 -19.46 23.61 8.27
N PRO A 121 -20.54 24.22 7.73
CA PRO A 121 -21.90 23.70 7.88
C PRO A 121 -22.06 22.32 7.23
N ILE A 122 -22.77 21.41 7.91
CA ILE A 122 -23.02 20.06 7.38
C ILE A 122 -24.33 20.05 6.59
N THR A 123 -24.23 19.73 5.30
CA THR A 123 -25.39 19.44 4.43
C THR A 123 -25.26 18.02 3.89
N VAL A 124 -26.34 17.24 3.92
CA VAL A 124 -26.36 15.85 3.42
C VAL A 124 -27.44 15.67 2.36
N GLY A 125 -27.03 15.23 1.17
CA GLY A 125 -27.91 14.98 0.03
C GLY A 125 -28.47 16.23 -0.65
N GLY A 126 -29.42 16.00 -1.57
CA GLY A 126 -30.03 17.05 -2.39
C GLY A 126 -29.11 17.55 -3.51
N ALA A 127 -29.45 18.71 -4.09
CA ALA A 127 -28.78 19.28 -5.26
C ALA A 127 -27.66 20.30 -4.91
N ASP A 128 -27.45 20.58 -3.63
CA ASP A 128 -26.41 21.50 -3.16
C ASP A 128 -25.01 20.89 -3.43
N GLU A 129 -24.17 21.58 -4.20
CA GLU A 129 -22.82 21.13 -4.58
C GLU A 129 -21.90 20.94 -3.37
N SER A 130 -22.18 21.63 -2.26
CA SER A 130 -21.43 21.51 -1.01
C SER A 130 -21.93 20.37 -0.10
N ALA A 131 -23.01 19.69 -0.49
CA ALA A 131 -23.57 18.60 0.30
C ALA A 131 -22.78 17.30 0.16
N ILE A 132 -22.69 16.55 1.27
CA ILE A 132 -22.20 15.18 1.25
C ILE A 132 -23.17 14.34 0.42
N PRO A 133 -22.74 13.69 -0.69
CA PRO A 133 -23.60 12.83 -1.47
C PRO A 133 -24.19 11.70 -0.62
N LEU A 134 -25.45 11.31 -0.89
CA LEU A 134 -26.13 10.28 -0.09
C LEU A 134 -25.37 8.95 -0.07
N ALA A 135 -24.76 8.55 -1.18
CA ALA A 135 -23.97 7.33 -1.28
C ALA A 135 -22.73 7.38 -0.34
N ASP A 136 -22.04 8.53 -0.30
CA ASP A 136 -20.86 8.73 0.54
C ASP A 136 -21.24 8.82 2.02
N PHE A 137 -22.37 9.47 2.33
CA PHE A 137 -22.91 9.51 3.69
C PHE A 137 -23.32 8.11 4.18
N ASP A 138 -23.98 7.31 3.35
CA ASP A 138 -24.32 5.92 3.68
C ASP A 138 -23.07 5.05 3.88
N GLN A 139 -22.01 5.30 3.11
CA GLN A 139 -20.72 4.66 3.32
C GLN A 139 -20.09 5.10 4.64
N LEU A 140 -20.11 6.40 4.95
CA LEU A 140 -19.64 6.96 6.21
C LEU A 140 -20.34 6.30 7.41
N LEU A 141 -21.68 6.16 7.36
CA LEU A 141 -22.46 5.49 8.42
C LEU A 141 -21.98 4.04 8.66
N LYS A 142 -21.56 3.32 7.61
CA LYS A 142 -21.00 1.96 7.73
C LYS A 142 -19.60 1.93 8.32
N THR A 143 -18.85 3.03 8.26
CA THR A 143 -17.49 3.10 8.83
C THR A 143 -17.47 3.25 10.34
N PHE A 144 -18.52 3.83 10.95
CA PHE A 144 -18.59 4.00 12.40
C PHE A 144 -18.35 2.67 13.14
N PRO A 145 -17.58 2.69 14.24
CA PRO A 145 -17.16 1.46 14.91
C PRO A 145 -18.35 0.79 15.61
N THR A 146 -18.36 -0.53 15.63
CA THR A 146 -19.35 -1.29 16.40
C THR A 146 -18.95 -1.41 17.87
N SER A 147 -19.89 -1.80 18.74
CA SER A 147 -19.57 -2.10 20.15
C SER A 147 -18.49 -3.19 20.28
N THR A 148 -18.48 -4.16 19.37
CA THR A 148 -17.49 -5.24 19.32
C THR A 148 -16.12 -4.69 18.90
N GLU A 149 -16.08 -3.83 17.88
CA GLU A 149 -14.86 -3.17 17.40
C GLU A 149 -14.20 -2.33 18.50
N LEU A 150 -14.98 -1.47 19.18
CA LEU A 150 -14.48 -0.66 20.31
C LEU A 150 -13.96 -1.52 21.46
N THR A 151 -14.58 -2.67 21.71
CA THR A 151 -14.14 -3.62 22.74
C THR A 151 -12.81 -4.27 22.35
N HIS A 152 -12.67 -4.72 21.10
CA HIS A 152 -11.43 -5.27 20.59
C HIS A 152 -10.30 -4.24 20.59
N TYR A 153 -10.59 -3.01 20.18
CA TYR A 153 -9.63 -1.91 20.19
C TYR A 153 -9.11 -1.63 21.60
N ALA A 154 -10.01 -1.47 22.58
CA ALA A 154 -9.64 -1.25 23.98
C ALA A 154 -8.78 -2.41 24.53
N ARG A 155 -9.19 -3.66 24.28
CA ARG A 155 -8.44 -4.86 24.71
C ARG A 155 -7.06 -4.94 24.06
N SER A 156 -6.96 -4.67 22.76
CA SER A 156 -5.68 -4.65 22.03
C SER A 156 -4.75 -3.57 22.59
N ARG A 157 -5.27 -2.38 22.89
CA ARG A 157 -4.46 -1.30 23.48
C ARG A 157 -3.91 -1.66 24.86
N ILE A 158 -4.73 -2.26 25.72
CA ILE A 158 -4.31 -2.74 27.05
C ILE A 158 -3.29 -3.87 26.90
N ALA A 159 -3.57 -4.87 26.06
CA ALA A 159 -2.67 -6.01 25.84
C ALA A 159 -1.28 -5.57 25.34
N ARG A 160 -1.21 -4.56 24.46
CA ARG A 160 0.06 -4.02 23.97
C ARG A 160 0.91 -3.41 25.08
N VAL A 161 0.30 -2.71 26.05
CA VAL A 161 1.03 -2.14 27.19
C VAL A 161 1.52 -3.23 28.14
N LEU A 162 0.71 -4.28 28.34
CA LEU A 162 1.01 -5.36 29.27
C LEU A 162 1.95 -6.43 28.69
N LYS A 163 2.13 -6.48 27.36
CA LYS A 163 2.88 -7.53 26.64
C LYS A 163 4.29 -7.74 27.15
N ASP A 164 4.95 -6.66 27.55
CA ASP A 164 6.34 -6.71 28.02
C ASP A 164 6.45 -7.14 29.50
N TYR A 165 5.32 -7.17 30.23
CA TYR A 165 5.27 -7.49 31.65
C TYR A 165 4.74 -8.90 31.94
N PHE A 166 3.88 -9.45 31.07
CA PHE A 166 3.21 -10.73 31.31
C PHE A 166 3.24 -11.63 30.08
N GLY A 167 3.81 -12.84 30.23
CA GLY A 167 3.97 -13.81 29.13
C GLY A 167 2.71 -14.60 28.74
N THR A 168 1.58 -14.44 29.46
CA THR A 168 0.35 -15.23 29.28
C THR A 168 -0.82 -14.44 28.69
N LEU A 169 -0.56 -13.31 28.03
CA LEU A 169 -1.62 -12.44 27.52
C LEU A 169 -2.35 -13.04 26.31
N SER A 170 -3.67 -12.88 26.31
CA SER A 170 -4.54 -13.24 25.18
C SER A 170 -4.16 -12.43 23.94
N ASP A 171 -4.26 -13.04 22.74
CA ASP A 171 -3.98 -12.39 21.46
C ASP A 171 -5.12 -11.46 21.01
N ALA A 172 -5.31 -10.38 21.78
CA ALA A 172 -6.35 -9.38 21.55
C ALA A 172 -6.14 -8.60 20.23
N GLU A 173 -4.89 -8.49 19.79
CA GLU A 173 -4.51 -7.85 18.52
C GLU A 173 -4.99 -8.67 17.32
N ARG A 174 -4.78 -10.00 17.34
CA ARG A 174 -5.33 -10.89 16.30
C ARG A 174 -6.86 -10.82 16.23
N HIS A 175 -7.53 -10.72 17.37
CA HIS A 175 -9.01 -10.60 17.39
C HIS A 175 -9.49 -9.29 16.77
N LEU A 176 -8.82 -8.17 17.02
CA LEU A 176 -9.13 -6.89 16.38
C LEU A 176 -8.90 -6.95 14.86
N ASN A 177 -7.73 -7.43 14.44
CA ASN A 177 -7.36 -7.49 13.03
C ASN A 177 -8.33 -8.39 12.23
N LYS A 178 -8.67 -9.57 12.76
CA LYS A 178 -9.65 -10.47 12.14
C LYS A 178 -11.05 -9.84 12.03
N TYR A 179 -11.41 -8.95 12.96
CA TYR A 179 -12.68 -8.23 12.91
C TYR A 179 -12.65 -7.13 11.82
N LEU A 180 -11.57 -6.34 11.76
CA LEU A 180 -11.41 -5.27 10.77
C LEU A 180 -11.31 -5.79 9.34
N GLU A 181 -10.60 -6.90 9.10
CA GLU A 181 -10.50 -7.55 7.79
C GLU A 181 -11.86 -7.98 7.21
N LYS A 182 -12.78 -8.42 8.08
CA LYS A 182 -14.15 -8.74 7.65
C LYS A 182 -14.94 -7.49 7.24
N LYS A 183 -14.63 -6.34 7.86
CA LYS A 183 -15.30 -5.05 7.60
C LYS A 183 -14.71 -4.35 6.35
N SER A 184 -13.39 -4.39 6.15
CA SER A 184 -12.70 -3.69 5.06
C SER A 184 -12.95 -4.29 3.68
N ARG A 185 -13.19 -5.60 3.57
CA ARG A 185 -13.57 -6.26 2.30
C ARG A 185 -14.81 -5.66 1.62
N LEU A 186 -15.63 -4.91 2.35
CA LEU A 186 -16.85 -4.27 1.83
C LEU A 186 -16.60 -2.90 1.18
N VAL A 187 -15.37 -2.34 1.21
CA VAL A 187 -15.11 -0.90 0.96
C VAL A 187 -14.04 -0.62 -0.13
N THR A 188 -13.46 -1.61 -0.80
CA THR A 188 -12.36 -1.34 -1.74
C THR A 188 -12.86 -0.80 -3.09
N SER A 189 -12.63 0.50 -3.36
CA SER A 189 -12.84 1.11 -4.67
C SER A 189 -11.61 0.98 -5.58
N SER A 190 -11.88 0.82 -6.87
CA SER A 190 -11.05 0.24 -7.93
C SER A 190 -10.04 1.19 -8.60
N ARG A 191 -9.07 1.71 -7.84
CA ARG A 191 -7.96 2.50 -8.45
C ARG A 191 -6.88 1.66 -9.17
N GLY A 192 -7.00 0.33 -9.22
CA GLY A 192 -5.96 -0.59 -9.71
C GLY A 192 -5.80 -0.70 -11.24
N GLY A 193 -6.88 -0.53 -12.01
CA GLY A 193 -6.90 -1.00 -13.42
C GLY A 193 -5.94 -0.30 -14.39
N LEU A 194 -5.72 1.02 -14.26
CA LEU A 194 -4.86 1.75 -15.19
C LEU A 194 -3.37 1.43 -15.00
N LEU A 195 -2.91 1.40 -13.75
CA LEU A 195 -1.51 1.12 -13.43
C LEU A 195 -1.13 -0.33 -13.75
N GLU A 196 -2.04 -1.27 -13.49
CA GLU A 196 -1.85 -2.70 -13.82
C GLU A 196 -1.66 -2.92 -15.32
N THR A 197 -2.41 -2.18 -16.16
CA THR A 197 -2.29 -2.26 -17.61
C THR A 197 -0.95 -1.75 -18.10
N PHE A 198 -0.48 -0.62 -17.57
CA PHE A 198 0.80 -0.02 -17.96
C PHE A 198 2.00 -0.90 -17.57
N GLU A 199 2.00 -1.43 -16.34
CA GLU A 199 3.06 -2.33 -15.87
C GLU A 199 3.12 -3.61 -16.72
N LEU A 200 1.96 -4.19 -17.08
CA LEU A 200 1.92 -5.35 -17.98
C LEU A 200 2.54 -5.04 -19.34
N GLN A 201 2.15 -3.93 -19.97
CA GLN A 201 2.69 -3.50 -21.27
C GLN A 201 4.20 -3.28 -21.23
N LYS A 202 4.72 -2.68 -20.16
CA LYS A 202 6.15 -2.49 -19.94
C LYS A 202 6.90 -3.83 -19.96
N PHE A 203 6.44 -4.83 -19.19
CA PHE A 203 7.11 -6.14 -19.16
C PHE A 203 6.98 -6.91 -20.48
N GLU A 204 5.84 -6.81 -21.17
CA GLU A 204 5.67 -7.38 -22.51
C GLU A 204 6.64 -6.78 -23.54
N TYR A 205 6.83 -5.46 -23.51
CA TYR A 205 7.81 -4.77 -24.34
C TYR A 205 9.24 -5.25 -24.05
N ILE A 206 9.64 -5.27 -22.77
CA ILE A 206 10.97 -5.75 -22.35
C ILE A 206 11.21 -7.19 -22.82
N HIS A 207 10.22 -8.07 -22.67
CA HIS A 207 10.31 -9.45 -23.10
C HIS A 207 10.49 -9.58 -24.62
N ALA A 208 9.73 -8.80 -25.40
CA ALA A 208 9.84 -8.77 -26.85
C ALA A 208 11.23 -8.28 -27.30
N GLU A 209 11.71 -7.17 -26.74
CA GLU A 209 13.04 -6.63 -27.05
C GLU A 209 14.16 -7.60 -26.70
N LEU A 210 14.13 -8.22 -25.50
CA LEU A 210 15.10 -9.24 -25.10
C LEU A 210 15.13 -10.40 -26.09
N LYS A 211 13.95 -10.87 -26.52
CA LYS A 211 13.83 -11.99 -27.45
C LYS A 211 14.39 -11.67 -28.84
N GLU A 212 14.10 -10.48 -29.36
CA GLU A 212 14.62 -10.03 -30.65
C GLU A 212 16.13 -9.80 -30.59
N MET A 213 16.65 -9.13 -29.55
CA MET A 213 18.09 -9.00 -29.31
C MET A 213 18.79 -10.36 -29.34
N LEU A 214 18.22 -11.35 -28.67
CA LEU A 214 18.78 -12.70 -28.62
C LEU A 214 18.71 -13.46 -29.94
N ARG A 215 17.81 -13.09 -30.86
CA ARG A 215 17.75 -13.64 -32.23
C ARG A 215 18.87 -13.05 -33.09
N GLU A 216 19.13 -11.75 -32.93
CA GLU A 216 20.09 -10.98 -33.73
C GLU A 216 21.44 -10.82 -33.02
N ALA A 217 21.75 -11.66 -32.03
CA ALA A 217 22.93 -11.50 -31.18
C ALA A 217 24.27 -11.45 -31.94
N GLU A 218 24.34 -12.09 -33.11
CA GLU A 218 25.53 -12.05 -33.97
C GLU A 218 25.79 -10.66 -34.57
N GLU A 219 24.73 -9.87 -34.78
CA GLU A 219 24.79 -8.53 -35.41
C GLU A 219 25.30 -7.44 -34.46
N TYR A 220 25.20 -7.67 -33.14
CA TYR A 220 25.66 -6.71 -32.14
C TYR A 220 27.17 -6.84 -31.88
N GLN A 221 27.85 -5.70 -31.75
CA GLN A 221 29.13 -5.63 -31.05
C GLN A 221 28.91 -5.75 -29.55
N GLU A 222 29.94 -6.21 -28.82
CA GLU A 222 29.88 -6.39 -27.35
C GLU A 222 29.39 -5.12 -26.63
N LYS A 223 29.93 -3.97 -27.01
CA LYS A 223 29.60 -2.68 -26.39
C LYS A 223 28.14 -2.28 -26.62
N ASP A 224 27.63 -2.48 -27.84
CA ASP A 224 26.24 -2.15 -28.19
C ASP A 224 25.27 -3.11 -27.48
N TRP A 225 25.66 -4.38 -27.38
CA TRP A 225 24.93 -5.38 -26.60
C TRP A 225 24.81 -4.97 -25.14
N GLN A 226 25.94 -4.61 -24.51
CA GLN A 226 25.99 -4.16 -23.11
C GLN A 226 25.09 -2.95 -22.88
N ARG A 227 25.18 -1.92 -23.73
CA ARG A 227 24.35 -0.73 -23.60
C ARG A 227 22.86 -1.06 -23.67
N LYS A 228 22.43 -1.80 -24.70
CA LYS A 228 21.01 -2.10 -24.91
C LYS A 228 20.44 -2.99 -23.80
N ILE A 229 21.20 -3.98 -23.32
CA ILE A 229 20.72 -4.84 -22.23
C ILE A 229 20.61 -4.10 -20.90
N LEU A 230 21.51 -3.14 -20.61
CA LEU A 230 21.45 -2.37 -19.38
C LEU A 230 20.18 -1.54 -19.28
N ASP A 231 19.79 -0.88 -20.37
CA ASP A 231 18.54 -0.12 -20.42
C ASP A 231 17.34 -1.00 -20.04
N LEU A 232 17.29 -2.24 -20.54
CA LEU A 232 16.26 -3.22 -20.19
C LEU A 232 16.38 -3.71 -18.74
N LEU A 233 17.59 -3.94 -18.23
CA LEU A 233 17.81 -4.39 -16.86
C LEU A 233 17.39 -3.35 -15.82
N LEU A 234 17.59 -2.05 -16.09
CA LEU A 234 17.11 -0.98 -15.20
C LEU A 234 15.58 -0.98 -15.08
N PHE A 235 14.85 -1.34 -16.15
CA PHE A 235 13.40 -1.48 -16.07
C PHE A 235 12.95 -2.70 -15.27
N ILE A 236 13.72 -3.80 -15.30
CA ILE A 236 13.45 -5.04 -14.57
C ILE A 236 13.85 -4.91 -13.09
N PHE A 237 14.93 -4.19 -12.81
CA PHE A 237 15.50 -3.98 -11.48
C PHE A 237 15.36 -2.50 -11.06
N PRO A 238 14.14 -2.05 -10.70
CA PRO A 238 13.86 -0.64 -10.44
C PRO A 238 14.58 -0.08 -9.21
N LYS A 239 15.31 -0.91 -8.44
CA LYS A 239 16.15 -0.43 -7.34
C LYS A 239 17.35 0.37 -7.85
N TYR A 240 17.84 0.10 -9.07
CA TYR A 240 18.97 0.81 -9.65
C TYR A 240 18.48 2.06 -10.38
N ILE A 241 19.18 3.17 -10.14
CA ILE A 241 18.78 4.50 -10.61
C ILE A 241 19.85 5.17 -11.48
N ALA A 242 21.07 4.63 -11.50
CA ALA A 242 22.15 5.10 -12.34
C ALA A 242 23.11 3.96 -12.69
N VAL A 243 23.77 4.09 -13.84
CA VAL A 243 24.83 3.22 -14.32
C VAL A 243 26.06 4.07 -14.56
N LEU A 244 27.16 3.72 -13.91
CA LEU A 244 28.45 4.36 -14.09
C LEU A 244 29.32 3.48 -14.97
N GLU A 245 29.79 4.03 -16.08
CA GLU A 245 30.65 3.32 -17.02
C GLU A 245 32.15 3.53 -16.70
N ASN A 246 32.95 2.48 -16.92
CA ASN A 246 34.41 2.52 -16.86
C ASN A 246 34.96 3.09 -15.53
N VAL A 247 34.38 2.65 -14.41
CA VAL A 247 34.73 3.12 -13.07
C VAL A 247 36.13 2.66 -12.69
N GLN A 248 37.03 3.62 -12.49
CA GLN A 248 38.40 3.35 -12.07
C GLN A 248 38.45 2.92 -10.59
N ILE A 249 39.08 1.78 -10.32
CA ILE A 249 39.40 1.30 -8.97
C ILE A 249 40.90 1.06 -8.79
N LYS A 250 41.38 1.10 -7.54
CA LYS A 250 42.78 0.82 -7.21
C LYS A 250 43.01 -0.65 -6.90
N ASP A 251 44.05 -1.21 -7.51
CA ASP A 251 44.59 -2.52 -7.21
C ASP A 251 45.96 -2.36 -6.54
N PHE A 252 45.98 -2.65 -5.25
CA PHE A 252 47.16 -2.60 -4.38
C PHE A 252 47.90 -3.95 -4.27
N TYR A 253 47.41 -5.00 -4.93
CA TYR A 253 47.83 -6.39 -4.69
C TYR A 253 48.55 -7.01 -5.88
N SER A 254 48.18 -6.69 -7.12
CA SER A 254 48.77 -7.35 -8.30
C SER A 254 50.24 -7.00 -8.56
N LYS A 255 50.70 -5.83 -8.07
CA LYS A 255 52.11 -5.41 -8.16
C LYS A 255 52.59 -4.95 -6.78
N PRO A 256 53.39 -5.76 -6.07
CA PRO A 256 53.91 -5.38 -4.76
C PRO A 256 54.62 -4.02 -4.80
N GLY A 257 54.30 -3.14 -3.84
CA GLY A 257 54.90 -1.81 -3.73
C GLY A 257 54.39 -0.76 -4.73
N ARG A 258 53.45 -1.10 -5.64
CA ARG A 258 52.88 -0.15 -6.60
C ARG A 258 51.39 -0.35 -6.82
N ALA A 259 50.61 0.68 -6.48
CA ALA A 259 49.19 0.72 -6.85
C ALA A 259 49.02 0.78 -8.38
N THR A 260 48.16 -0.08 -8.89
CA THR A 260 47.72 -0.11 -10.29
C THR A 260 46.24 0.28 -10.39
N ASN A 261 45.78 0.61 -11.60
CA ASN A 261 44.37 0.87 -11.84
C ASN A 261 43.73 -0.37 -12.47
N ARG A 262 42.50 -0.65 -12.04
CA ARG A 262 41.55 -1.52 -12.74
C ARG A 262 40.33 -0.68 -13.10
N TYR A 263 39.55 -1.19 -14.04
CA TYR A 263 38.35 -0.53 -14.52
C TYR A 263 37.20 -1.51 -14.45
N ILE A 264 36.13 -1.11 -13.78
CA ILE A 264 34.87 -1.84 -13.77
C ILE A 264 34.09 -1.27 -14.95
N ASP A 265 33.74 -2.12 -15.90
CA ASP A 265 33.02 -1.67 -17.10
C ASP A 265 31.70 -1.00 -16.71
N LEU A 266 30.97 -1.61 -15.78
CA LEU A 266 29.64 -1.18 -15.39
C LEU A 266 29.42 -1.32 -13.88
N MET A 267 29.13 -0.21 -13.23
CA MET A 267 28.74 -0.13 -11.82
C MET A 267 27.30 0.41 -11.73
N LEU A 268 26.47 -0.24 -10.93
CA LEU A 268 25.09 0.13 -10.70
C LEU A 268 24.99 0.87 -9.37
N VAL A 269 24.25 1.99 -9.35
CA VAL A 269 23.94 2.72 -8.11
C VAL A 269 22.46 2.55 -7.81
N ASP A 270 22.16 2.10 -6.59
CA ASP A 270 20.78 1.93 -6.12
C ASP A 270 20.18 3.22 -5.54
N ALA A 271 18.87 3.20 -5.32
CA ALA A 271 18.12 4.33 -4.79
C ALA A 271 18.58 4.79 -3.38
N ASN A 272 19.34 3.97 -2.65
CA ASN A 272 19.93 4.31 -1.36
C ASN A 272 21.40 4.75 -1.48
N GLY A 273 21.92 4.85 -2.70
CA GLY A 273 23.31 5.17 -2.99
C GLY A 273 24.28 3.99 -2.84
N SER A 274 23.81 2.77 -2.57
CA SER A 274 24.69 1.60 -2.53
C SER A 274 25.12 1.20 -3.95
N VAL A 275 26.32 0.66 -4.07
CA VAL A 275 26.85 0.22 -5.38
C VAL A 275 26.85 -1.30 -5.51
N ASP A 276 26.46 -1.77 -6.68
CA ASP A 276 26.65 -3.14 -7.17
C ASP A 276 27.45 -3.06 -8.49
N ILE A 277 28.01 -4.18 -8.94
CA ILE A 277 28.68 -4.27 -10.25
C ILE A 277 27.92 -5.22 -11.16
N ILE A 278 28.01 -5.00 -12.47
CA ILE A 278 27.47 -5.94 -13.45
C ILE A 278 28.49 -6.31 -14.52
N GLU A 279 28.68 -7.61 -14.73
CA GLU A 279 29.49 -8.16 -15.80
C GLU A 279 28.55 -8.77 -16.84
N VAL A 280 28.42 -8.10 -17.98
CA VAL A 280 27.59 -8.54 -19.09
C VAL A 280 28.48 -9.04 -20.22
N LYS A 281 28.22 -10.24 -20.73
CA LYS A 281 28.87 -10.77 -21.94
C LYS A 281 27.86 -11.04 -23.05
N LYS A 282 28.15 -10.65 -24.29
CA LYS A 282 27.32 -11.04 -25.46
C LYS A 282 27.14 -12.57 -25.46
N PRO A 283 25.92 -13.09 -25.68
CA PRO A 283 25.68 -14.52 -25.65
C PRO A 283 26.34 -15.21 -26.84
N PHE A 284 26.98 -16.34 -26.56
CA PHE A 284 27.39 -17.31 -27.57
C PHE A 284 27.15 -18.73 -27.04
N SER A 285 27.05 -19.69 -27.95
CA SER A 285 26.77 -21.08 -27.60
C SER A 285 27.94 -21.71 -26.83
N ASN A 286 27.64 -22.63 -25.92
CA ASN A 286 28.65 -23.40 -25.18
C ASN A 286 29.62 -22.55 -24.33
N ALA A 287 29.18 -21.41 -23.80
CA ALA A 287 29.98 -20.50 -22.97
C ALA A 287 30.06 -20.91 -21.49
N LEU A 288 29.06 -21.67 -21.00
CA LEU A 288 28.81 -21.82 -19.56
C LEU A 288 29.47 -23.08 -18.98
N LEU A 289 29.14 -24.25 -19.54
CA LEU A 289 29.55 -25.55 -19.01
C LEU A 289 30.28 -26.41 -20.05
N SER A 290 31.11 -27.33 -19.55
CA SER A 290 31.79 -28.32 -20.38
C SER A 290 30.78 -29.18 -21.16
N ARG A 291 31.12 -29.54 -22.40
CA ARG A 291 30.31 -30.49 -23.19
C ARG A 291 30.45 -31.92 -22.66
N TYR A 292 31.66 -32.31 -22.32
CA TYR A 292 31.97 -33.61 -21.73
C TYR A 292 32.06 -33.50 -20.22
N LYS A 293 31.71 -34.59 -19.53
CA LYS A 293 31.80 -34.69 -18.09
C LYS A 293 33.23 -34.94 -17.65
N TYR A 294 33.61 -34.34 -16.52
CA TYR A 294 34.79 -34.70 -15.77
C TYR A 294 34.35 -35.35 -14.46
N ARG A 295 34.64 -36.65 -14.28
CA ARG A 295 34.17 -37.43 -13.12
C ARG A 295 32.67 -37.23 -12.88
N ASP A 296 31.87 -37.49 -13.91
CA ASP A 296 30.42 -37.37 -13.92
C ASP A 296 29.81 -35.97 -13.73
N ASN A 297 30.63 -34.91 -13.71
CA ASN A 297 30.16 -33.53 -13.55
C ASN A 297 30.46 -32.66 -14.78
N HIS A 298 29.54 -31.77 -15.12
CA HIS A 298 29.80 -30.65 -16.02
C HIS A 298 30.48 -29.51 -15.26
N THR A 299 31.60 -29.02 -15.78
CA THR A 299 32.40 -27.99 -15.10
C THR A 299 32.23 -26.62 -15.76
N PRO A 300 32.39 -25.51 -14.99
CA PRO A 300 32.42 -24.17 -15.57
C PRO A 300 33.48 -24.06 -16.66
N ARG A 301 33.11 -23.47 -17.80
CA ARG A 301 34.04 -23.10 -18.86
C ARG A 301 34.79 -21.81 -18.53
N THR A 302 35.83 -21.53 -19.31
CA THR A 302 36.74 -20.38 -19.14
C THR A 302 35.98 -19.07 -19.05
N GLU A 303 34.88 -18.92 -19.78
CA GLU A 303 34.14 -17.67 -19.86
C GLU A 303 33.29 -17.44 -18.62
N LEU A 304 32.60 -18.47 -18.12
CA LEU A 304 31.92 -18.42 -16.82
C LEU A 304 32.91 -18.25 -15.66
N ALA A 305 33.97 -19.06 -15.64
CA ALA A 305 34.99 -18.97 -14.60
C ALA A 305 35.71 -17.60 -14.62
N GLY A 306 35.96 -17.06 -15.80
CA GLY A 306 36.58 -15.76 -16.02
C GLY A 306 35.69 -14.61 -15.55
N ALA A 307 34.41 -14.63 -15.91
CA ALA A 307 33.45 -13.62 -15.46
C ALA A 307 33.29 -13.63 -13.93
N VAL A 308 33.19 -14.81 -13.31
CA VAL A 308 33.14 -14.95 -11.85
C VAL A 308 34.41 -14.39 -11.20
N MET A 309 35.59 -14.81 -11.68
CA MET A 309 36.87 -14.31 -11.16
C MET A 309 37.04 -12.79 -11.32
N GLN A 310 36.56 -12.23 -12.43
CA GLN A 310 36.58 -10.80 -12.70
C GLN A 310 35.69 -10.05 -11.71
N ALA A 311 34.45 -10.49 -11.55
CA ALA A 311 33.51 -9.93 -10.58
C ALA A 311 34.06 -10.00 -9.15
N GLU A 312 34.57 -11.16 -8.72
CA GLU A 312 35.16 -11.33 -7.38
C GLU A 312 36.35 -10.39 -7.14
N LYS A 313 37.24 -10.21 -8.14
CA LYS A 313 38.35 -9.26 -8.04
C LYS A 313 37.85 -7.82 -7.89
N TYR A 314 36.83 -7.42 -8.65
CA TYR A 314 36.26 -6.08 -8.52
C TYR A 314 35.63 -5.85 -7.15
N LEU A 315 34.82 -6.79 -6.65
CA LEU A 315 34.25 -6.72 -5.30
C LEU A 315 35.33 -6.64 -4.22
N PHE A 316 36.39 -7.44 -4.36
CA PHE A 316 37.54 -7.44 -3.45
C PHE A 316 38.24 -6.06 -3.42
N HIS A 317 38.57 -5.51 -4.59
CA HIS A 317 39.27 -4.23 -4.68
C HIS A 317 38.41 -3.05 -4.21
N LEU A 318 37.11 -3.03 -4.54
CA LEU A 318 36.16 -2.05 -4.01
C LEU A 318 36.13 -2.08 -2.48
N SER A 319 35.96 -3.27 -1.90
CA SER A 319 35.86 -3.45 -0.46
C SER A 319 37.16 -3.10 0.28
N LYS A 320 38.32 -3.27 -0.36
CA LYS A 320 39.63 -2.96 0.24
C LYS A 320 40.06 -1.50 0.10
N TRP A 321 39.54 -0.76 -0.87
CA TRP A 321 39.95 0.63 -1.09
C TRP A 321 39.40 1.58 -0.01
N GLY A 322 38.29 1.21 0.63
CA GLY A 322 37.73 1.92 1.78
C GLY A 322 37.21 3.32 1.43
N CYS A 323 37.09 4.17 2.47
CA CYS A 323 36.46 5.49 2.35
C CYS A 323 37.13 6.41 1.31
N THR A 324 38.44 6.29 1.12
CA THR A 324 39.17 7.05 0.09
C THR A 324 38.68 6.69 -1.31
N GLY A 325 38.49 5.39 -1.59
CA GLY A 325 37.98 4.93 -2.88
C GLY A 325 36.55 5.37 -3.16
N GLU A 326 35.69 5.28 -2.15
CA GLU A 326 34.32 5.76 -2.21
C GLU A 326 34.25 7.24 -2.58
N GLN A 327 35.05 8.08 -1.90
CA GLN A 327 35.10 9.52 -2.20
C GLN A 327 35.67 9.83 -3.58
N GLU A 328 36.69 9.10 -4.03
CA GLU A 328 37.27 9.31 -5.37
C GLU A 328 36.30 8.95 -6.49
N ILE A 329 35.60 7.82 -6.37
CA ILE A 329 34.57 7.42 -7.33
C ILE A 329 33.43 8.45 -7.30
N TYR A 330 32.95 8.82 -6.12
CA TYR A 330 31.83 9.76 -6.00
C TYR A 330 32.14 11.12 -6.61
N LYS A 331 33.35 11.67 -6.37
CA LYS A 331 33.77 12.95 -6.95
C LYS A 331 33.80 12.92 -8.48
N LYS A 332 34.20 11.80 -9.09
CA LYS A 332 34.26 11.66 -10.56
C LYS A 332 32.88 11.53 -11.20
N HIS A 333 31.96 10.85 -10.51
CA HIS A 333 30.66 10.48 -11.06
C HIS A 333 29.49 11.29 -10.49
N LYS A 334 29.76 12.33 -9.69
CA LYS A 334 28.72 13.11 -8.99
C LYS A 334 27.67 13.70 -9.93
N SER A 335 28.06 14.11 -11.14
CA SER A 335 27.14 14.68 -12.14
C SER A 335 26.18 13.66 -12.76
N GLU A 336 26.46 12.36 -12.60
CA GLU A 336 25.62 11.26 -13.10
C GLU A 336 24.60 10.81 -12.06
N LEU A 337 24.62 11.40 -10.86
CA LEU A 337 23.77 11.02 -9.72
C LEU A 337 22.78 12.14 -9.35
N PRO A 338 21.61 11.79 -8.79
CA PRO A 338 20.71 12.76 -8.19
C PRO A 338 21.39 13.59 -7.08
N ILE A 339 20.95 14.84 -6.91
CA ILE A 339 21.60 15.87 -6.08
C ILE A 339 21.90 15.41 -4.64
N ASP A 340 20.96 14.69 -4.02
CA ASP A 340 21.04 14.30 -2.61
C ASP A 340 21.57 12.88 -2.36
N ILE A 341 22.00 12.18 -3.42
CA ILE A 341 22.50 10.81 -3.27
C ILE A 341 23.96 10.81 -2.84
N GLN A 342 24.17 10.16 -1.69
CA GLN A 342 25.49 9.83 -1.18
C GLN A 342 25.82 8.40 -1.56
N MET A 343 26.85 8.23 -2.38
CA MET A 343 27.30 6.91 -2.80
C MET A 343 28.01 6.20 -1.65
N LYS A 344 27.69 4.92 -1.43
CA LYS A 344 28.28 4.07 -0.39
C LYS A 344 28.69 2.72 -0.96
N ILE A 345 29.90 2.29 -0.63
CA ILE A 345 30.44 0.97 -0.99
C ILE A 345 30.33 0.06 0.22
N THR A 346 29.11 -0.40 0.52
CA THR A 346 28.82 -1.29 1.64
C THR A 346 28.42 -2.67 1.14
N ASN A 347 29.32 -3.64 1.27
CA ASN A 347 29.10 -5.04 0.85
C ASN A 347 28.51 -5.15 -0.58
N PRO A 348 29.21 -4.58 -1.60
CA PRO A 348 28.72 -4.59 -2.96
C PRO A 348 28.52 -6.02 -3.47
N LYS A 349 27.52 -6.22 -4.32
CA LYS A 349 27.28 -7.49 -5.00
C LYS A 349 27.62 -7.37 -6.48
N ALA A 350 27.81 -8.52 -7.11
CA ALA A 350 27.99 -8.62 -8.55
C ALA A 350 26.79 -9.31 -9.19
N LEU A 351 26.41 -8.83 -10.36
CA LEU A 351 25.50 -9.51 -11.27
C LEU A 351 26.33 -9.95 -12.48
N ILE A 352 26.16 -11.19 -12.91
CA ILE A 352 26.77 -11.68 -14.13
C ILE A 352 25.67 -12.13 -15.06
N LEU A 353 25.61 -11.53 -16.25
CA LEU A 353 24.68 -11.90 -17.29
C LEU A 353 25.48 -12.42 -18.50
N LEU A 354 25.48 -13.74 -18.66
CA LEU A 354 26.28 -14.40 -19.69
C LEU A 354 25.64 -15.70 -20.18
N GLY A 355 25.90 -16.02 -21.45
CA GLY A 355 25.60 -17.34 -22.02
C GLY A 355 24.12 -17.67 -22.18
N ARG A 356 23.88 -18.80 -22.85
CA ARG A 356 22.56 -19.36 -23.14
C ARG A 356 22.45 -20.74 -22.48
N ASP A 357 21.30 -21.05 -21.90
CA ASP A 357 21.00 -22.36 -21.30
C ASP A 357 19.84 -23.10 -21.98
N LYS A 358 19.31 -22.55 -23.09
CA LYS A 358 18.25 -23.21 -23.87
C LYS A 358 18.60 -24.65 -24.29
N ASP A 359 19.89 -24.91 -24.55
CA ASP A 359 20.39 -26.20 -25.05
C ASP A 359 20.98 -27.08 -23.93
N PHE A 360 20.80 -26.72 -22.65
CA PHE A 360 21.27 -27.54 -21.54
C PHE A 360 20.48 -28.84 -21.41
N THR A 361 21.21 -29.94 -21.19
CA THR A 361 20.65 -31.18 -20.66
C THR A 361 20.19 -30.99 -19.21
N ASP A 362 19.36 -31.89 -18.69
CA ASP A 362 18.92 -31.85 -17.29
C ASP A 362 20.09 -31.91 -16.30
N GLU A 363 21.12 -32.69 -16.63
CA GLU A 363 22.36 -32.77 -15.85
C GLU A 363 23.15 -31.45 -15.86
N GLN A 364 23.27 -30.80 -17.03
CA GLN A 364 23.89 -29.48 -17.12
C GLN A 364 23.10 -28.43 -16.35
N ARG A 365 21.76 -28.47 -16.38
CA ARG A 365 20.91 -27.56 -15.58
C ARG A 365 21.13 -27.77 -14.08
N PHE A 366 21.22 -29.03 -13.65
CA PHE A 366 21.47 -29.38 -12.25
C PHE A 366 22.86 -28.88 -11.79
N ASP A 367 23.91 -29.17 -12.55
CA ASP A 367 25.28 -28.73 -12.21
C ASP A 367 25.40 -27.20 -12.23
N PHE A 368 24.76 -26.53 -13.20
CA PHE A 368 24.73 -25.07 -13.25
C PHE A 368 24.05 -24.47 -12.01
N GLU A 369 22.95 -25.05 -11.54
CA GLU A 369 22.27 -24.58 -10.33
C GLU A 369 23.15 -24.69 -9.08
N ILE A 370 23.94 -25.77 -8.94
CA ILE A 370 24.92 -25.92 -7.87
C ILE A 370 25.95 -24.79 -7.93
N ILE A 371 26.47 -24.49 -9.13
CA ILE A 371 27.43 -23.41 -9.35
C ILE A 371 26.83 -22.05 -8.97
N ARG A 372 25.60 -21.74 -9.40
CA ARG A 372 24.91 -20.48 -9.05
C ARG A 372 24.79 -20.33 -7.53
N ARG A 373 24.29 -21.36 -6.85
CA ARG A 373 24.09 -21.33 -5.40
C ARG A 373 25.38 -21.16 -4.61
N LYS A 374 26.49 -21.69 -5.12
CA LYS A 374 27.81 -21.52 -4.50
C LYS A 374 28.21 -20.04 -4.36
N TYR A 375 27.82 -19.18 -5.32
CA TYR A 375 28.22 -17.77 -5.33
C TYR A 375 27.10 -16.80 -4.90
N ALA A 376 25.87 -17.28 -4.69
CA ALA A 376 24.67 -16.45 -4.53
C ALA A 376 24.70 -15.41 -3.38
N ASN A 377 25.61 -15.54 -2.41
CA ASN A 377 25.79 -14.55 -1.36
C ASN A 377 26.42 -13.23 -1.88
N MET A 378 27.29 -13.30 -2.89
CA MET A 378 28.06 -12.18 -3.42
C MET A 378 27.84 -11.93 -4.92
N VAL A 379 27.58 -12.98 -5.69
CA VAL A 379 27.45 -12.94 -7.15
C VAL A 379 26.18 -13.63 -7.58
N ASP A 380 25.29 -12.90 -8.25
CA ASP A 380 24.12 -13.47 -8.93
C ASP A 380 24.48 -13.79 -10.39
N ILE A 381 24.40 -15.07 -10.76
CA ILE A 381 24.77 -15.54 -12.09
C ILE A 381 23.49 -15.88 -12.85
N MET A 382 23.24 -15.16 -13.94
CA MET A 382 22.07 -15.33 -14.79
C MET A 382 22.47 -15.60 -16.24
N THR A 383 21.69 -16.43 -16.91
CA THR A 383 21.74 -16.59 -18.36
C THR A 383 20.68 -15.70 -18.99
N TYR A 384 20.82 -15.41 -20.28
CA TYR A 384 19.80 -14.63 -20.99
C TYR A 384 18.45 -15.37 -21.08
N ASP A 385 18.49 -16.70 -21.17
CA ASP A 385 17.28 -17.51 -21.15
C ASP A 385 16.64 -17.54 -19.75
N ASP A 386 17.43 -17.47 -18.66
CA ASP A 386 16.91 -17.31 -17.29
C ASP A 386 16.23 -15.96 -17.09
N LEU A 387 16.83 -14.88 -17.61
CA LEU A 387 16.24 -13.55 -17.59
C LEU A 387 14.90 -13.52 -18.33
N LEU A 388 14.84 -14.09 -19.54
CA LEU A 388 13.59 -14.23 -20.31
C LEU A 388 12.51 -14.97 -19.52
N ARG A 389 12.83 -16.15 -18.96
CA ARG A 389 11.87 -16.93 -18.16
C ARG A 389 11.38 -16.16 -16.94
N ARG A 390 12.23 -15.38 -16.28
CA ARG A 390 11.81 -14.54 -15.14
C ARG A 390 10.81 -13.48 -15.57
N VAL A 391 11.08 -12.78 -16.68
CA VAL A 391 10.16 -11.78 -17.24
C VAL A 391 8.84 -12.44 -17.67
N GLU A 392 8.88 -13.59 -18.33
CA GLU A 392 7.70 -14.35 -18.75
C GLU A 392 6.82 -14.74 -17.55
N ASN A 393 7.43 -15.21 -16.45
CA ASN A 393 6.71 -15.54 -15.23
C ASN A 393 6.05 -14.31 -14.57
N ILE A 394 6.70 -13.13 -14.63
CA ILE A 394 6.12 -11.87 -14.15
C ILE A 394 4.89 -11.50 -15.00
N ILE A 395 4.99 -11.58 -16.33
CA ILE A 395 3.88 -11.33 -17.26
C ILE A 395 2.72 -12.29 -16.97
N ALA A 396 2.99 -13.58 -16.80
CA ALA A 396 1.97 -14.59 -16.50
C ALA A 396 1.24 -14.28 -15.18
N MET A 397 1.98 -13.92 -14.13
CA MET A 397 1.40 -13.50 -12.84
C MET A 397 0.53 -12.24 -13.01
N MET A 398 0.97 -11.24 -13.77
CA MET A 398 0.20 -10.02 -14.01
C MET A 398 -1.10 -10.30 -14.77
N LYS A 399 -1.05 -11.12 -15.82
CA LYS A 399 -2.25 -11.53 -16.60
C LYS A 399 -3.28 -12.25 -15.74
N GLN A 400 -2.84 -13.10 -14.80
CA GLN A 400 -3.76 -13.76 -13.86
C GLN A 400 -4.48 -12.76 -12.95
N ARG A 401 -3.80 -11.69 -12.50
CA ARG A 401 -4.40 -10.66 -11.65
C ARG A 401 -5.43 -9.81 -12.39
N VAL A 402 -5.14 -9.41 -13.63
CA VAL A 402 -6.07 -8.63 -14.48
C VAL A 402 -7.34 -9.45 -14.79
N SER A 403 -7.19 -10.74 -15.13
CA SER A 403 -8.34 -11.62 -15.39
C SER A 403 -9.17 -11.92 -14.14
N GLY A 404 -8.52 -12.03 -12.96
CA GLY A 404 -9.20 -12.26 -11.68
C GLY A 404 -9.95 -11.03 -11.15
N GLY A 405 -9.47 -9.81 -11.44
CA GLY A 405 -10.13 -8.56 -11.06
C GLY A 405 -11.39 -8.23 -11.88
N SER A 406 -11.62 -8.93 -12.99
CA SER A 406 -12.81 -8.75 -13.85
C SER A 406 -14.01 -9.60 -13.42
N SER A 407 -13.87 -10.44 -12.38
CA SER A 407 -14.86 -11.43 -11.95
C SER A 407 -15.37 -11.23 -10.52
N GLN A 408 -15.24 -10.03 -9.93
CA GLN A 408 -15.76 -9.71 -8.59
C GLN A 408 -16.66 -8.49 -8.58
#